data_AF-A0A521KJY9-F1
#
_entry.id   AF-A0A521KJY9-F1
#
_cell.length_a   1.000
_cell.length_b   1.000
_cell.length_c   1.000
_cell.angle_alpha   90.00
_cell.angle_beta   90.00
_cell.angle_gamma   90.00
#
_symmetry.space_group_name_H-M   'P 1'
#
loop_
_entity.id
_entity.type
_entity.pdbx_description
1 polymer ?
#
loop_
_entity_poly.entity_id
_entity_poly.type
_entity_poly.pdbx_seq_one_letter_code
_entity_poly.pdbx_strand_id
1 'polypeptide(L)'
;MGKPFRLQSLLEFRRQVEDEQARALGQVLAEEQRIREAIEALNLRREEQTTALAALMSGGTFDTEGYTQHAAYLDALGRTLDQHASALDAAMALVVERRAALVEALKDRRVLERLRDRQAEEAAVEDNRHEARDVDDLVMSRHQRGQ
;
A
#
# COMPACT_ATOMS: atom_id res chain seq x y z
N MET A 1 12.72 -32.54 16.94
CA MET A 1 11.79 -31.40 16.78
C MET A 1 12.57 -30.13 17.08
N GLY A 2 12.81 -29.28 16.09
CA GLY A 2 13.58 -28.05 16.25
C GLY A 2 12.95 -27.10 17.28
N LYS A 3 13.78 -26.36 18.02
CA LYS A 3 13.31 -25.41 19.04
C LYS A 3 12.47 -24.30 18.37
N PRO A 4 11.30 -23.94 18.93
CA PRO A 4 10.47 -22.89 18.37
C PRO A 4 11.20 -21.54 18.36
N PHE A 5 10.95 -20.72 17.33
CA PHE A 5 11.50 -19.38 17.21
C PHE A 5 11.00 -18.51 18.37
N ARG A 6 11.92 -17.98 19.18
CA ARG A 6 11.56 -17.29 20.43
C ARG A 6 10.76 -16.00 20.21
N LEU A 7 10.86 -15.41 19.02
CA LEU A 7 10.16 -14.18 18.66
C LEU A 7 8.99 -14.41 17.70
N GLN A 8 8.43 -15.63 17.69
CA GLN A 8 7.32 -15.99 16.79
C GLN A 8 6.11 -15.06 16.95
N SER A 9 5.69 -14.79 18.18
CA SER A 9 4.57 -13.88 18.45
C SER A 9 4.85 -12.44 17.98
N LEU A 10 6.10 -11.98 18.11
CA LEU A 10 6.49 -10.66 17.61
C LEU A 10 6.50 -10.62 16.08
N LEU A 11 6.94 -11.69 15.41
CA LEU A 11 6.89 -11.81 13.95
C LEU A 11 5.44 -11.79 13.44
N GLU A 12 4.53 -12.49 14.11
CA GLU A 12 3.10 -12.47 13.79
C GLU A 12 2.48 -11.10 13.96
N PHE A 13 2.80 -10.41 15.06
CA PHE A 13 2.38 -9.02 15.26
C PHE A 13 2.89 -8.10 14.15
N ARG A 14 4.16 -8.22 13.74
CA ARG A 14 4.71 -7.41 12.64
C ARG A 14 4.05 -7.69 11.30
N ARG A 15 3.62 -8.93 11.04
CA ARG A 15 2.82 -9.28 9.85
C ARG A 15 1.46 -8.58 9.89
N GLN A 16 0.78 -8.59 11.03
CA GLN A 16 -0.49 -7.89 11.20
C GLN A 16 -0.34 -6.37 10.96
N VAL A 17 0.71 -5.77 11.49
CA VAL A 17 1.02 -4.34 11.26
C VAL A 17 1.25 -4.05 9.78
N GLU A 18 2.01 -4.89 9.06
CA GLU A 18 2.17 -4.76 7.61
C GLU A 18 0.84 -4.85 6.87
N ASP A 19 0.00 -5.83 7.20
CA ASP A 19 -1.32 -6.01 6.58
C ASP A 19 -2.23 -4.80 6.84
N GLU A 20 -2.13 -4.19 8.02
CA GLU A 20 -2.83 -2.94 8.35
C GLU A 20 -2.32 -1.76 7.52
N GLN A 21 -1.00 -1.59 7.39
CA GLN A 21 -0.43 -0.51 6.56
C GLN A 21 -0.76 -0.70 5.07
N ALA A 22 -0.76 -1.94 4.57
CA ALA A 22 -1.15 -2.25 3.21
C ALA A 22 -2.62 -1.90 2.94
N ARG A 23 -3.52 -2.26 3.86
CA ARG A 23 -4.94 -1.88 3.79
C ARG A 23 -5.14 -0.37 3.84
N ALA A 24 -4.44 0.32 4.74
CA ALA A 24 -4.51 1.78 4.84
C ALA A 24 -4.03 2.46 3.55
N LEU A 25 -2.93 1.99 2.96
CA LEU A 25 -2.47 2.49 1.67
C LEU A 25 -3.51 2.24 0.56
N GLY A 26 -4.11 1.05 0.52
CA GLY A 26 -5.16 0.72 -0.45
C GLY A 26 -6.38 1.65 -0.35
N GLN A 27 -6.81 2.00 0.86
CA GLN A 27 -7.92 2.95 1.08
C GLN A 27 -7.59 4.33 0.52
N VAL A 28 -6.39 4.84 0.77
CA VAL A 28 -5.98 6.18 0.31
C VAL A 28 -5.79 6.20 -1.20
N LEU A 29 -5.26 5.14 -1.81
CA LEU A 29 -5.18 5.04 -3.27
C LEU A 29 -6.56 5.02 -3.93
N ALA A 30 -7.53 4.34 -3.32
CA ALA A 30 -8.91 4.33 -3.81
C ALA A 30 -9.57 5.72 -3.69
N GLU A 31 -9.28 6.45 -2.61
CA GLU A 31 -9.72 7.85 -2.45
C GLU A 31 -9.12 8.76 -3.51
N GLU A 32 -7.79 8.72 -3.68
CA GLU A 32 -7.06 9.50 -4.68
C GLU A 32 -7.66 9.27 -6.09
N GLN A 33 -7.88 8.00 -6.45
CA GLN A 33 -8.45 7.64 -7.74
C GLN A 33 -9.87 8.18 -7.91
N ARG A 34 -10.72 8.08 -6.88
CA ARG A 34 -12.09 8.62 -6.93
C ARG A 34 -12.11 10.14 -7.12
N ILE A 35 -11.20 10.86 -6.47
CA ILE A 35 -11.08 12.31 -6.62
C ILE A 35 -10.65 12.66 -8.04
N ARG A 36 -9.69 11.92 -8.62
CA ARG A 36 -9.27 12.12 -10.02
C ARG A 36 -10.43 11.92 -11.00
N GLU A 37 -11.19 10.86 -10.83
CA GLU A 37 -12.38 10.58 -11.67
C GLU A 37 -13.43 11.69 -11.54
N ALA A 38 -13.64 12.23 -10.33
CA ALA A 38 -14.53 13.36 -10.12
C ALA A 38 -14.04 14.63 -10.84
N ILE A 39 -12.73 14.92 -10.78
CA ILE A 39 -12.13 16.05 -11.50
C ILE A 39 -12.30 15.90 -13.02
N GLU A 40 -12.05 14.70 -13.56
CA GLU A 40 -12.24 14.42 -14.98
C GLU A 40 -13.69 14.63 -15.41
N ALA A 41 -14.65 14.11 -14.66
CA ALA A 41 -16.07 14.30 -14.92
C ALA A 41 -16.50 15.78 -14.87
N LEU A 42 -15.98 16.54 -13.91
CA LEU A 42 -16.24 17.98 -13.80
C LEU A 42 -15.63 18.77 -14.96
N ASN A 43 -14.42 18.40 -15.41
CA ASN A 43 -13.78 19.02 -16.57
C ASN A 43 -14.56 18.78 -17.85
N LEU A 44 -15.02 17.55 -18.09
CA LEU A 44 -15.89 17.22 -19.23
C LEU A 44 -17.16 18.07 -19.20
N ARG A 45 -17.80 18.17 -18.03
CA ARG A 45 -19.01 18.99 -17.87
C ARG A 45 -18.73 20.49 -18.07
N ARG A 46 -17.56 20.97 -17.65
CA ARG A 46 -17.14 22.36 -17.90
C ARG A 46 -16.98 22.64 -19.39
N GLU A 47 -16.39 21.70 -20.13
CA GLU A 47 -16.21 21.80 -21.58
C GLU A 47 -17.55 21.82 -22.33
N GLU A 48 -18.49 20.94 -21.97
CA GLU A 48 -19.85 20.93 -22.51
C GLU A 48 -20.56 22.28 -22.30
N GLN A 49 -20.48 22.84 -21.10
CA GLN A 49 -21.10 24.13 -20.77
C GLN A 49 -20.43 25.30 -21.47
N THR A 50 -19.12 25.25 -21.64
CA THR A 50 -18.37 26.28 -22.37
C THR A 50 -18.78 26.27 -23.85
N THR A 51 -18.96 25.09 -24.42
CA THR A 51 -19.44 24.91 -25.80
C THR A 51 -20.88 25.41 -25.95
N ALA A 52 -21.77 25.08 -25.00
CA ALA A 52 -23.15 25.57 -25.00
C ALA A 52 -23.23 27.10 -24.91
N LEU A 53 -22.40 27.71 -24.05
CA LEU A 53 -22.33 29.17 -23.91
C LEU A 53 -21.83 29.83 -25.20
N ALA A 54 -20.81 29.26 -25.85
CA ALA A 54 -20.31 29.77 -27.13
C ALA A 54 -21.38 29.69 -28.25
N ALA A 55 -22.21 28.64 -28.26
CA ALA A 55 -23.31 28.50 -29.19
C ALA A 55 -24.39 29.59 -28.98
N LEU A 56 -24.74 29.89 -27.71
CA LEU A 56 -25.67 30.98 -27.38
C LEU A 56 -25.16 32.35 -27.83
N MET A 57 -23.84 32.59 -27.76
CA MET A 57 -23.24 33.85 -28.19
C MET A 57 -23.21 34.04 -29.71
N SER A 58 -23.24 32.96 -30.50
CA SER A 58 -23.20 33.04 -31.97
C SER A 58 -24.59 33.10 -32.63
N GLY A 59 -25.66 32.81 -31.87
CA GLY A 59 -27.03 32.66 -32.36
C GLY A 59 -27.84 33.95 -32.51
N GLY A 60 -27.29 35.03 -33.08
CA GLY A 60 -28.01 36.22 -33.61
C GLY A 60 -28.84 37.10 -32.65
N THR A 61 -29.45 36.52 -31.61
CA THR A 61 -30.24 37.17 -30.57
C THR A 61 -29.56 36.84 -29.25
N PHE A 62 -29.00 37.86 -28.59
CA PHE A 62 -28.26 37.66 -27.35
C PHE A 62 -29.22 37.45 -26.17
N ASP A 63 -29.35 36.20 -25.73
CA ASP A 63 -30.07 35.86 -24.50
C ASP A 63 -29.18 36.16 -23.29
N THR A 64 -29.45 37.30 -22.63
CA THR A 64 -28.70 37.75 -21.46
C THR A 64 -28.95 36.87 -20.24
N GLU A 65 -30.18 36.38 -20.08
CA GLU A 65 -30.53 35.54 -18.93
C GLU A 65 -29.84 34.19 -19.01
N GLY A 66 -29.94 33.51 -20.16
CA GLY A 66 -29.22 32.26 -20.42
C GLY A 66 -27.71 32.41 -20.26
N TYR A 67 -27.12 33.49 -20.78
CA TYR A 67 -25.70 33.79 -20.58
C TYR A 67 -25.31 33.87 -19.10
N THR A 68 -26.05 34.64 -18.31
CA THR A 68 -25.75 34.80 -16.87
C THR A 68 -25.87 33.49 -16.10
N GLN A 69 -26.87 32.66 -16.41
CA GLN A 69 -27.04 31.34 -15.77
C GLN A 69 -25.86 30.41 -16.07
N HIS A 70 -25.44 30.30 -17.33
CA HIS A 70 -24.29 29.49 -17.73
C HIS A 70 -22.98 30.00 -17.13
N ALA A 71 -22.77 31.32 -17.09
CA ALA A 71 -21.58 31.92 -16.48
C ALA A 71 -21.51 31.62 -14.96
N ALA A 72 -22.62 31.76 -14.23
CA ALA A 72 -22.67 31.44 -12.81
C ALA A 72 -22.43 29.94 -12.56
N TYR A 73 -22.94 29.08 -13.43
CA TYR A 73 -22.71 27.64 -13.35
C TYR A 73 -21.24 27.26 -13.59
N LEU A 74 -20.59 27.87 -14.59
CA LEU A 74 -19.16 27.68 -14.85
C LEU A 74 -18.29 28.15 -13.68
N ASP A 75 -18.64 29.26 -13.04
CA ASP A 75 -17.96 29.73 -11.83
C ASP A 75 -18.12 28.75 -10.66
N ALA A 76 -19.33 28.22 -10.44
CA ALA A 76 -19.58 27.20 -9.43
C ALA A 76 -18.79 25.90 -9.70
N LEU A 77 -18.71 25.47 -10.97
CA LEU A 77 -17.86 24.34 -11.39
C LEU A 77 -16.38 24.63 -11.11
N GLY A 78 -15.89 25.84 -11.41
CA GLY A 78 -14.53 26.26 -11.13
C GLY A 78 -14.19 26.12 -9.65
N ARG A 79 -15.04 26.68 -8.78
CA ARG A 79 -14.87 26.55 -7.31
C ARG A 79 -14.89 25.11 -6.83
N THR A 80 -15.70 24.26 -7.46
CA THR A 80 -15.78 22.83 -7.13
C THR A 80 -14.51 22.09 -7.57
N LEU A 81 -13.99 22.40 -8.75
CA LEU A 81 -12.71 21.87 -9.25
C LEU A 81 -11.55 22.27 -8.34
N ASP A 82 -11.50 23.51 -7.87
CA ASP A 82 -10.45 23.98 -6.95
C ASP A 82 -10.48 23.21 -5.62
N GLN A 83 -11.68 22.93 -5.10
CA GLN A 83 -11.86 22.12 -3.89
C GLN A 83 -11.36 20.68 -4.11
N HIS A 84 -11.71 20.06 -5.24
CA HIS A 84 -11.22 18.72 -5.56
C HIS A 84 -9.72 18.67 -5.84
N ALA A 85 -9.14 19.71 -6.44
CA ALA A 85 -7.70 19.81 -6.63
C ALA A 85 -6.97 19.85 -5.29
N SER A 86 -7.45 20.66 -4.34
CA SER A 86 -6.89 20.69 -2.98
C SER A 86 -7.05 19.34 -2.26
N ALA A 87 -8.20 18.67 -2.42
CA ALA A 87 -8.41 17.34 -1.88
C ALA A 87 -7.48 16.29 -2.52
N LEU A 88 -7.21 16.41 -3.82
CA LEU A 88 -6.28 15.53 -4.53
C LEU A 88 -4.85 15.71 -4.02
N ASP A 89 -4.39 16.95 -3.83
CA ASP A 89 -3.07 17.23 -3.28
C ASP A 89 -2.91 16.61 -1.87
N ALA A 90 -3.93 16.75 -1.03
CA ALA A 90 -3.95 16.14 0.30
C ALA A 90 -3.93 14.60 0.23
N ALA A 91 -4.71 13.99 -0.66
CA ALA A 91 -4.71 12.55 -0.87
C ALA A 91 -3.35 12.05 -1.37
N MET A 92 -2.72 12.74 -2.31
CA MET A 92 -1.40 12.42 -2.84
C MET A 92 -0.32 12.49 -1.75
N ALA A 93 -0.34 13.52 -0.90
CA ALA A 93 0.55 13.62 0.25
C ALA A 93 0.37 12.43 1.21
N LEU A 94 -0.88 12.05 1.48
CA LEU A 94 -1.19 10.91 2.33
C LEU A 94 -0.76 9.58 1.70
N VAL A 95 -0.84 9.40 0.38
CA VAL A 95 -0.29 8.23 -0.32
C VAL A 95 1.20 8.09 -0.07
N VAL A 96 1.95 9.20 -0.14
CA VAL A 96 3.41 9.20 0.12
C VAL A 96 3.69 8.77 1.56
N GLU A 97 2.96 9.33 2.53
CA GLU A 97 3.09 8.96 3.94
C GLU A 97 2.79 7.47 4.18
N ARG A 98 1.69 6.96 3.63
CA ARG A 98 1.29 5.55 3.81
C ARG A 98 2.24 4.58 3.11
N ARG A 99 2.80 4.96 1.97
CA ARG A 99 3.87 4.18 1.31
C ARG A 99 5.11 4.09 2.19
N ALA A 100 5.54 5.20 2.80
CA ALA A 100 6.68 5.20 3.70
C ALA A 100 6.42 4.30 4.93
N ALA A 101 5.23 4.40 5.54
CA ALA A 101 4.85 3.56 6.67
C ALA A 101 4.86 2.06 6.32
N LEU A 102 4.34 1.68 5.15
CA LEU A 102 4.38 0.29 4.69
C LEU A 102 5.81 -0.20 4.45
N VAL A 103 6.68 0.64 3.89
CA VAL A 103 8.10 0.30 3.70
C VAL A 103 8.80 0.02 5.02
N GLU A 104 8.55 0.82 6.06
CA GLU A 104 9.11 0.57 7.39
C GLU A 104 8.55 -0.72 8.01
N ALA A 105 7.24 -0.98 7.90
CA ALA A 105 6.64 -2.22 8.37
C ALA A 105 7.26 -3.47 7.69
N LEU A 106 7.49 -3.40 6.38
CA LEU A 106 8.17 -4.44 5.60
C LEU A 106 9.61 -4.69 6.09
N LYS A 107 10.36 -3.62 6.36
CA LYS A 107 11.73 -3.72 6.89
C LYS A 107 11.73 -4.41 8.25
N ASP A 108 10.86 -3.97 9.16
CA ASP A 108 10.74 -4.51 10.51
C ASP A 108 10.41 -6.01 10.49
N ARG A 109 9.44 -6.44 9.66
CA ARG A 109 9.13 -7.86 9.50
C ARG A 109 10.34 -8.62 8.96
N ARG A 110 11.01 -8.09 7.91
CA ARG A 110 12.11 -8.79 7.24
C ARG A 110 13.31 -9.01 8.15
N VAL A 111 13.55 -8.12 9.12
CA VAL A 111 14.57 -8.34 10.16
C VAL A 111 14.24 -9.59 10.99
N LEU A 112 13.00 -9.73 11.45
CA LEU A 112 12.58 -10.89 12.25
C LEU A 112 12.59 -12.19 11.45
N GLU A 113 12.20 -12.14 10.17
CA GLU A 113 12.28 -13.32 9.30
C GLU A 113 13.72 -13.79 9.13
N ARG A 114 14.66 -12.88 8.88
CA ARG A 114 16.09 -13.24 8.80
C ARG A 114 16.62 -13.84 10.09
N LEU A 115 16.19 -13.32 11.26
CA LEU A 115 16.58 -13.88 12.56
C LEU A 115 16.03 -15.29 12.75
N ARG A 116 14.78 -15.53 12.34
CA ARG A 116 14.16 -16.86 12.39
C ARG A 116 14.89 -17.84 11.49
N ASP A 117 15.15 -17.44 10.24
CA ASP A 117 15.79 -18.30 9.25
C ASP A 117 17.22 -18.67 9.72
N ARG A 118 17.96 -17.70 10.28
CA ARG A 118 19.26 -17.96 10.91
C ARG A 118 19.18 -18.92 12.10
N GLN A 119 18.19 -18.76 12.99
CA GLN A 119 18.02 -19.70 14.11
C GLN A 119 17.72 -21.12 13.61
N ALA A 120 16.94 -21.26 12.53
CA ALA A 120 16.64 -22.55 11.94
C ALA A 120 17.89 -23.20 11.31
N GLU A 121 18.72 -22.42 10.62
CA GLU A 121 20.01 -22.87 10.08
C GLU A 121 20.95 -23.34 11.19
N GLU A 122 21.10 -22.55 12.26
CA GLU A 122 21.96 -22.89 13.40
C GLU A 122 21.48 -24.17 14.11
N ALA A 123 20.17 -24.35 14.26
CA ALA A 123 19.59 -25.57 14.83
C ALA A 123 19.87 -26.80 13.94
N ALA A 124 19.71 -26.68 12.62
CA ALA A 124 19.98 -27.78 11.69
C ALA A 124 21.46 -28.20 11.69
N VAL A 125 22.39 -27.23 11.78
CA VAL A 125 23.82 -27.52 11.89
C VAL A 125 24.14 -28.27 13.19
N GLU A 126 23.50 -27.88 14.31
CA GLU A 126 23.73 -28.56 15.59
C GLU A 126 23.13 -29.97 15.62
N ASP A 127 21.92 -30.16 15.08
CA ASP A 127 21.29 -31.48 14.94
C ASP A 127 22.18 -32.42 14.10
N ASN A 128 22.71 -31.95 12.96
CA ASN A 128 23.65 -32.73 12.14
C ASN A 128 24.93 -33.11 12.89
N ARG A 129 25.46 -32.21 13.74
CA ARG A 129 26.65 -32.49 14.56
C ARG A 129 26.36 -33.54 15.64
N HIS A 130 25.19 -33.47 16.25
CA HIS A 130 24.74 -34.43 17.24
C HIS A 130 24.56 -35.82 16.59
N GLU A 131 23.87 -35.90 15.45
CA GLU A 131 23.68 -37.16 14.72
C GLU A 131 25.01 -37.79 14.29
N ALA A 132 25.96 -36.98 13.80
CA ALA A 132 27.29 -37.49 13.42
C ALA A 132 28.05 -38.08 14.62
N ARG A 133 28.00 -37.44 15.80
CA ARG A 133 28.61 -37.96 17.02
C ARG A 133 27.96 -39.27 17.48
N ASP A 134 26.63 -39.33 17.45
CA ASP A 134 25.89 -40.53 17.85
C ASP A 134 26.22 -41.72 16.93
N VAL A 135 26.42 -41.48 15.63
CA VAL A 135 26.85 -42.51 14.67
C VAL A 135 28.27 -42.98 14.97
N ASP A 136 29.21 -42.06 15.21
CA ASP A 136 30.60 -42.39 15.54
C ASP A 136 30.69 -43.23 16.82
N ASP A 137 29.97 -42.83 17.88
CA ASP A 137 29.92 -43.57 19.15
C ASP A 137 29.34 -44.99 18.97
N LEU A 138 28.33 -45.13 18.11
CA LEU A 138 27.72 -46.42 17.79
C LEU A 138 28.67 -47.33 17.00
N VAL A 139 29.47 -46.77 16.08
CA VAL A 139 30.52 -47.51 15.36
C VAL A 139 31.62 -47.96 16.33
N MET A 140 32.10 -47.08 17.20
CA MET A 140 33.16 -47.39 18.17
C MET A 140 32.73 -48.47 19.17
N SER A 141 31.51 -48.37 19.70
CA SER A 141 30.97 -49.37 20.64
C SER A 141 30.71 -50.74 20.00
N ARG A 142 30.35 -50.79 18.71
CA ARG A 142 30.27 -52.06 17.95
C ARG A 142 31.64 -52.68 17.72
N HIS A 143 32.64 -51.86 17.39
CA HIS A 143 34.00 -52.35 17.17
C HIS A 143 34.61 -52.94 18.45
N GLN A 144 34.35 -52.34 19.61
CA GLN A 144 34.82 -52.85 20.91
C GLN A 144 34.16 -54.16 21.36
N ARG A 145 32.95 -54.49 20.87
CA ARG A 145 32.24 -55.74 21.21
C ARG A 145 32.54 -56.90 20.26
N GLY A 146 33.18 -56.62 19.13
CA GLY A 146 33.55 -57.62 18.11
C GLY A 146 34.97 -58.15 18.23
N GLN A 147 35.72 -57.76 19.28
CA GLN A 147 37.04 -58.31 19.64
C GLN A 147 36.93 -59.17 20.89
#